data_AF-A0A968LK48-F1
#
_entry.id   AF-A0A968LK48-F1
#
_cell.length_a   1.000
_cell.length_b   1.000
_cell.length_c   1.000
_cell.angle_alpha   90.00
_cell.angle_beta   90.00
_cell.angle_gamma   90.00
#
_symmetry.space_group_name_H-M   'P 1'
#
loop_
_entity.id
_entity.type
_entity.pdbx_description
1 polymer ?
#
loop_
_entity_poly.entity_id
_entity_poly.type
_entity_poly.pdbx_seq_one_letter_code
_entity_poly.pdbx_strand_id
1 'polypeptide(L)'
;YYTDEGSQIQVRIQVDHGNCTATIDFTGTSAQQNSNFNAPLAVCKAAVLYVFRTLVEDDIPLNAGCLKPLNIIVPDGCLLNPRYPAAVVAGNVETSQAIVDALYGALGIMAASQGTMNNFTFGSEQYQYYETICGGSGAGPTFHGADAIQTHMTNSRLTDPEVLEWRFPVLVESFAILRGSGGQGRYQGGNGAIRRIQFREAMTAAILSGHRVVPPFGLAGGKPGAIGQNRVERWDGSMEILGSRAEVSMNVGDVFVIKTPGGGGFGNSEPSLITG
;
A
#
# COMPACT_ATOMS: atom_id res chain seq x y z
N TYR A 1 12.43 -6.19 -0.55
CA TYR A 1 11.47 -5.08 -0.61
C TYR A 1 12.02 -3.93 0.20
N TYR A 2 12.26 -2.76 -0.41
CA TYR A 2 12.71 -1.57 0.32
C TYR A 2 11.51 -0.67 0.64
N THR A 3 11.50 -0.08 1.82
CA THR A 3 10.46 0.89 2.23
C THR A 3 11.00 2.32 2.18
N ASP A 4 10.11 3.30 2.14
CA ASP A 4 10.47 4.73 2.18
C ASP A 4 11.28 5.11 3.44
N GLU A 5 11.13 4.34 4.51
CA GLU A 5 11.81 4.52 5.80
C GLU A 5 13.28 4.02 5.78
N GLY A 6 13.80 3.61 4.61
CA GLY A 6 15.14 3.05 4.47
C GLY A 6 15.30 1.64 5.04
N SER A 7 14.20 0.99 5.40
CA SER A 7 14.18 -0.40 5.87
C SER A 7 14.00 -1.37 4.71
N GLN A 8 14.35 -2.64 4.95
CA GLN A 8 14.17 -3.73 4.01
C GLN A 8 13.40 -4.88 4.65
N ILE A 9 12.39 -5.37 3.94
CA ILE A 9 11.80 -6.69 4.17
C ILE A 9 12.45 -7.64 3.18
N GLN A 10 13.06 -8.70 3.72
CA GLN A 10 13.67 -9.77 2.95
C GLN A 10 12.87 -11.04 3.22
N VAL A 11 12.49 -11.74 2.16
CA VAL A 11 11.77 -13.01 2.28
C VAL A 11 12.32 -14.00 1.25
N ARG A 12 12.54 -15.22 1.70
CA ARG A 12 12.85 -16.38 0.86
C ARG A 12 11.76 -17.41 1.04
N ILE A 13 11.22 -17.92 -0.06
CA ILE A 13 10.20 -18.95 -0.05
C ILE A 13 10.79 -20.22 -0.65
N GLN A 14 10.65 -21.33 0.07
CA GLN A 14 11.05 -22.67 -0.38
C GLN A 14 9.84 -23.59 -0.29
N VAL A 15 9.49 -24.26 -1.39
CA VAL A 15 8.35 -25.18 -1.44
C VAL A 15 8.88 -26.60 -1.49
N ASP A 16 8.41 -27.45 -0.58
CA ASP A 16 8.63 -28.89 -0.59
C ASP A 16 7.36 -29.57 -1.10
N HIS A 17 7.38 -29.91 -2.39
CA HIS A 17 6.27 -30.60 -3.05
C HIS A 17 6.07 -32.03 -2.54
N GLY A 18 7.10 -32.68 -1.99
CA GLY A 18 7.00 -34.04 -1.47
C GLY A 18 6.21 -34.10 -0.16
N ASN A 19 6.44 -33.13 0.72
CA ASN A 19 5.74 -33.03 2.01
C ASN A 19 4.53 -32.09 1.99
N CYS A 20 4.25 -31.44 0.84
CA CYS A 20 3.22 -30.40 0.71
C CYS A 20 3.38 -29.27 1.74
N THR A 21 4.62 -28.84 1.98
CA THR A 21 4.95 -27.77 2.92
C THR A 21 5.69 -26.62 2.23
N ALA A 22 5.66 -25.44 2.84
CA ALA A 22 6.46 -24.31 2.41
C ALA A 22 7.16 -23.67 3.61
N THR A 23 8.43 -23.29 3.42
CA THR A 23 9.18 -22.47 4.37
C THR A 23 9.23 -21.03 3.87
N ILE A 24 8.77 -20.10 4.70
CA ILE A 24 8.78 -18.66 4.47
C ILE A 24 9.77 -18.06 5.47
N ASP A 25 10.94 -17.67 4.97
CA ASP A 25 12.06 -17.21 5.78
C ASP A 25 12.29 -15.72 5.61
N PHE A 26 12.03 -14.96 6.68
CA PHE A 26 12.22 -13.51 6.74
C PHE A 26 13.62 -13.09 7.24
N THR A 27 14.56 -14.03 7.34
CA THR A 27 15.96 -13.74 7.69
C THR A 27 16.58 -12.72 6.74
N GLY A 28 17.23 -11.70 7.31
CA GLY A 28 17.78 -10.55 6.58
C GLY A 28 16.85 -9.33 6.56
N THR A 29 15.62 -9.45 7.06
CA THR A 29 14.75 -8.29 7.30
C THR A 29 15.38 -7.35 8.32
N SER A 30 15.28 -6.04 8.08
CA SER A 30 15.85 -5.01 8.95
C SER A 30 15.43 -5.16 10.41
N ALA A 31 16.31 -4.74 11.32
CA ALA A 31 16.00 -4.63 12.74
C ALA A 31 14.75 -3.77 12.97
N GLN A 32 14.11 -3.93 14.12
CA GLN A 32 13.02 -3.04 14.52
C GLN A 32 13.46 -1.57 14.44
N GLN A 33 12.55 -0.71 14.01
CA GLN A 33 12.81 0.70 13.74
C GLN A 33 12.41 1.56 14.93
N ASN A 34 13.05 2.72 15.07
CA ASN A 34 12.65 3.76 16.01
C ASN A 34 11.47 4.61 15.47
N SER A 35 10.54 3.96 14.80
CA SER A 35 9.34 4.53 14.18
C SER A 35 8.14 3.63 14.49
N ASN A 36 6.94 4.01 14.02
CA ASN A 36 5.74 3.22 14.22
C ASN A 36 5.48 2.17 13.12
N PHE A 37 6.41 1.98 12.18
CA PHE A 37 6.31 1.00 11.09
C PHE A 37 6.66 -0.44 11.49
N ASN A 38 6.94 -0.70 12.76
CA ASN A 38 7.10 -2.08 13.19
C ASN A 38 5.76 -2.83 13.09
N ALA A 39 5.79 -4.06 12.59
CA ALA A 39 4.63 -4.94 12.52
C ALA A 39 4.74 -6.04 13.59
N PRO A 40 3.74 -6.22 14.47
CA PRO A 40 3.71 -7.34 15.38
C PRO A 40 3.79 -8.67 14.61
N LEU A 41 4.37 -9.70 15.23
CA LEU A 41 4.48 -11.03 14.61
C LEU A 41 3.15 -11.57 14.10
N ALA A 42 2.04 -11.26 14.80
CA ALA A 42 0.70 -11.63 14.38
C ALA A 42 0.31 -11.03 13.02
N VAL A 43 0.68 -9.77 12.74
CA VAL A 43 0.43 -9.09 11.45
C VAL A 43 1.24 -9.76 10.34
N CYS A 44 2.51 -10.09 10.60
CA CYS A 44 3.34 -10.83 9.64
C CYS A 44 2.72 -12.19 9.29
N LYS A 45 2.32 -12.97 10.31
CA LYS A 45 1.65 -14.27 10.11
C LYS A 45 0.32 -14.15 9.37
N ALA A 46 -0.46 -13.10 9.64
CA ALA A 46 -1.70 -12.83 8.93
C ALA A 46 -1.48 -12.48 7.45
N ALA A 47 -0.44 -11.69 7.14
CA ALA A 47 -0.06 -11.38 5.76
C ALA A 47 0.38 -12.64 5.00
N VAL A 48 1.16 -13.53 5.62
CA VAL A 48 1.51 -14.83 5.04
C VAL A 48 0.25 -15.67 4.79
N LEU A 49 -0.63 -15.78 5.79
CA LEU A 49 -1.88 -16.52 5.64
C LEU A 49 -2.74 -15.98 4.48
N TYR A 50 -2.87 -14.66 4.36
CA TYR A 50 -3.59 -14.01 3.28
C TYR A 50 -3.02 -14.40 1.90
N VAL A 51 -1.71 -14.25 1.69
CA VAL A 51 -1.06 -14.55 0.41
C VAL A 51 -1.20 -16.03 0.04
N PHE A 52 -1.01 -16.94 0.99
CA PHE A 52 -1.16 -18.37 0.68
C PHE A 52 -2.62 -18.76 0.47
N ARG A 53 -3.59 -18.07 1.12
CA ARG A 53 -5.02 -18.33 0.87
C ARG A 53 -5.45 -17.89 -0.53
N THR A 54 -4.97 -16.75 -1.02
CA THR A 54 -5.33 -16.23 -2.36
C THR A 54 -4.78 -17.10 -3.49
N LEU A 55 -3.78 -17.94 -3.21
CA LEU A 55 -3.24 -18.93 -4.15
C LEU A 55 -4.07 -20.20 -4.28
N VAL A 56 -4.95 -20.46 -3.31
CA VAL A 56 -5.72 -21.70 -3.26
C VAL A 56 -7.08 -21.46 -3.91
N GLU A 57 -7.26 -22.01 -5.12
CA GLU A 57 -8.53 -22.02 -5.86
C GLU A 57 -9.50 -23.10 -5.34
N ASP A 58 -9.67 -23.17 -4.02
CA ASP A 58 -10.58 -24.10 -3.35
C ASP A 58 -11.33 -23.39 -2.22
N ASP A 59 -12.53 -23.85 -1.89
CA ASP A 59 -13.39 -23.27 -0.85
C ASP A 59 -12.98 -23.77 0.54
N ILE A 60 -11.77 -23.38 0.95
CA ILE A 60 -11.23 -23.70 2.27
C ILE A 60 -11.58 -22.59 3.27
N PRO A 61 -12.18 -22.91 4.43
CA PRO A 61 -12.46 -21.94 5.47
C PRO A 61 -11.18 -21.32 6.01
N LEU A 62 -11.14 -19.98 6.12
CA LEU A 62 -9.98 -19.24 6.62
C LEU A 62 -9.82 -19.49 8.13
N ASN A 63 -8.90 -20.38 8.51
CA ASN A 63 -8.59 -20.70 9.89
C ASN A 63 -7.11 -21.10 10.07
N ALA A 64 -6.67 -21.29 11.32
CA ALA A 64 -5.29 -21.64 11.67
C ALA A 64 -4.79 -22.97 11.03
N GLY A 65 -5.69 -23.84 10.58
CA GLY A 65 -5.34 -25.04 9.82
C GLY A 65 -4.60 -24.74 8.51
N CYS A 66 -4.88 -23.59 7.89
CA CYS A 66 -4.17 -23.14 6.68
C CYS A 66 -2.69 -22.82 6.92
N LEU A 67 -2.28 -22.61 8.19
CA LEU A 67 -0.90 -22.37 8.57
C LEU A 67 -0.12 -23.66 8.87
N LYS A 68 -0.78 -24.80 9.09
CA LYS A 68 -0.10 -26.08 9.39
C LYS A 68 0.99 -26.47 8.37
N PRO A 69 0.80 -26.30 7.04
CA PRO A 69 1.84 -26.63 6.07
C PRO A 69 2.92 -25.53 5.92
N LEU A 70 2.80 -24.40 6.63
CA LEU A 70 3.66 -23.24 6.49
C LEU A 70 4.63 -23.14 7.68
N ASN A 71 5.91 -23.32 7.41
CA ASN A 71 6.98 -23.02 8.35
C ASN A 71 7.40 -21.56 8.20
N ILE A 72 7.05 -20.70 9.16
CA ILE A 72 7.30 -19.24 9.10
C ILE A 72 8.45 -18.89 10.04
N ILE A 73 9.57 -18.45 9.48
CA ILE A 73 10.77 -18.03 10.22
C ILE A 73 10.81 -16.49 10.23
N VAL A 74 10.68 -15.89 11.41
CA VAL A 74 10.77 -14.43 11.59
C VAL A 74 11.77 -14.14 12.72
N PRO A 75 12.93 -13.50 12.43
CA PRO A 75 13.92 -13.19 13.46
C PRO A 75 13.35 -12.33 14.59
N ASP A 76 13.69 -12.67 15.84
CA ASP A 76 13.31 -11.85 17.00
C ASP A 76 14.02 -10.48 16.99
N GLY A 77 13.27 -9.41 17.27
CA GLY A 77 13.78 -8.03 17.26
C GLY A 77 13.91 -7.41 15.86
N CYS A 78 13.39 -8.05 14.81
CA CYS A 78 13.27 -7.43 13.48
C CYS A 78 11.99 -6.58 13.37
N LEU A 79 11.88 -5.79 12.29
CA LEU A 79 10.70 -4.98 11.96
C LEU A 79 9.38 -5.77 12.01
N LEU A 80 9.41 -7.07 11.71
CA LEU A 80 8.25 -7.96 11.62
C LEU A 80 8.01 -8.81 12.88
N ASN A 81 8.89 -8.68 13.88
CA ASN A 81 8.76 -9.31 15.19
C ASN A 81 9.47 -8.43 16.24
N PRO A 82 8.97 -7.19 16.45
CA PRO A 82 9.61 -6.22 17.31
C PRO A 82 9.42 -6.58 18.79
N ARG A 83 10.38 -6.17 19.63
CA ARG A 83 10.26 -6.31 21.09
C ARG A 83 9.46 -5.15 21.67
N TYR A 84 8.57 -5.46 22.63
CA TYR A 84 7.93 -4.43 23.45
C TYR A 84 9.01 -3.54 24.11
N PRO A 85 8.84 -2.19 24.17
CA PRO A 85 7.66 -1.39 23.84
C PRO A 85 7.68 -0.70 22.46
N ALA A 86 8.24 -1.34 21.43
CA ALA A 86 8.29 -0.73 20.09
C ALA A 86 6.90 -0.28 19.57
N ALA A 87 6.86 0.87 18.89
CA ALA A 87 5.64 1.40 18.31
C ALA A 87 5.23 0.62 17.04
N VAL A 88 3.94 0.30 16.93
CA VAL A 88 3.42 -0.64 15.92
C VAL A 88 2.21 -0.16 15.11
N VAL A 89 1.79 1.10 15.25
CA VAL A 89 0.56 1.62 14.63
C VAL A 89 0.57 1.47 13.11
N ALA A 90 1.68 1.82 12.44
CA ALA A 90 1.79 1.69 10.98
C ALA A 90 2.04 0.25 10.53
N GLY A 91 2.30 -0.67 11.48
CA GLY A 91 2.53 -2.08 11.19
C GLY A 91 1.36 -2.76 10.48
N ASN A 92 0.13 -2.52 10.94
CA ASN A 92 -1.06 -3.14 10.35
C ASN A 92 -1.51 -2.45 9.05
N VAL A 93 -1.21 -1.17 8.89
CA VAL A 93 -1.71 -0.38 7.75
C VAL A 93 -0.69 -0.30 6.61
N GLU A 94 0.58 -0.04 6.90
CA GLU A 94 1.60 0.16 5.86
C GLU A 94 2.53 -1.04 5.73
N THR A 95 3.11 -1.52 6.83
CA THR A 95 4.11 -2.61 6.76
C THR A 95 3.48 -3.92 6.31
N SER A 96 2.23 -4.18 6.66
CA SER A 96 1.47 -5.35 6.18
C SER A 96 1.33 -5.38 4.65
N GLN A 97 1.09 -4.23 4.00
CA GLN A 97 1.07 -4.10 2.54
C GLN A 97 2.43 -4.49 1.95
N ALA A 98 3.50 -3.95 2.52
CA ALA A 98 4.87 -4.26 2.10
C ALA A 98 5.24 -5.75 2.26
N ILE A 99 4.77 -6.42 3.32
CA ILE A 99 4.96 -7.87 3.51
C ILE A 99 4.26 -8.64 2.38
N VAL A 100 3.02 -8.27 2.07
CA VAL A 100 2.22 -8.93 1.02
C VAL A 100 2.87 -8.78 -0.35
N ASP A 101 3.25 -7.55 -0.72
CA ASP A 101 3.93 -7.31 -1.99
C ASP A 101 5.28 -8.05 -2.04
N ALA A 102 6.05 -8.08 -0.94
CA ALA A 102 7.29 -8.85 -0.88
C ALA A 102 7.08 -10.35 -1.10
N LEU A 103 6.02 -10.94 -0.52
CA LEU A 103 5.67 -12.34 -0.69
C LEU A 103 5.23 -12.63 -2.14
N TYR A 104 4.33 -11.82 -2.70
CA TYR A 104 3.89 -11.97 -4.08
C TYR A 104 5.03 -11.83 -5.09
N GLY A 105 5.92 -10.85 -4.86
CA GLY A 105 7.14 -10.67 -5.65
C GLY A 105 8.08 -11.87 -5.55
N ALA A 106 8.26 -12.44 -4.35
CA ALA A 106 9.10 -13.62 -4.15
C ALA A 106 8.52 -14.90 -4.77
N LEU A 107 7.19 -15.01 -4.83
CA LEU A 107 6.49 -16.09 -5.53
C LEU A 107 6.48 -15.91 -7.06
N GLY A 108 6.75 -14.69 -7.54
CA GLY A 108 6.78 -14.40 -8.97
C GLY A 108 5.39 -14.34 -9.62
N ILE A 109 4.33 -14.14 -8.85
CA ILE A 109 2.95 -14.24 -9.35
C ILE A 109 2.24 -12.90 -9.58
N MET A 110 2.73 -11.83 -8.95
CA MET A 110 2.15 -10.50 -9.10
C MET A 110 3.20 -9.43 -8.79
N ALA A 111 3.21 -8.36 -9.59
CA ALA A 111 3.96 -7.15 -9.28
C ALA A 111 3.38 -6.43 -8.06
N ALA A 112 4.09 -5.44 -7.51
CA ALA A 112 3.58 -4.72 -6.35
C ALA A 112 2.30 -3.94 -6.69
N SER A 113 1.33 -3.96 -5.78
CA SER A 113 0.24 -2.96 -5.81
C SER A 113 0.75 -1.62 -5.29
N GLN A 114 -0.14 -0.65 -5.07
CA GLN A 114 0.21 0.65 -4.48
C GLN A 114 0.97 0.55 -3.14
N GLY A 115 0.91 -0.58 -2.44
CA GLY A 115 1.73 -0.89 -1.26
C GLY A 115 1.49 0.01 -0.05
N THR A 116 0.37 0.72 0.00
CA THR A 116 -0.01 1.67 1.06
C THR A 116 -1.53 1.79 1.15
N MET A 117 -2.07 2.12 2.33
CA MET A 117 -3.51 2.41 2.47
C MET A 117 -3.85 3.88 2.26
N ASN A 118 -2.82 4.75 2.23
CA ASN A 118 -2.99 6.21 2.21
C ASN A 118 -3.94 6.68 3.32
N ASN A 119 -3.60 6.40 4.58
CA ASN A 119 -4.44 6.71 5.74
C ASN A 119 -4.53 8.22 5.92
N PHE A 120 -5.64 8.79 5.49
CA PHE A 120 -5.89 10.22 5.60
C PHE A 120 -6.86 10.46 6.74
N THR A 121 -6.41 11.25 7.72
CA THR A 121 -7.24 11.67 8.84
C THR A 121 -7.28 13.18 8.89
N PHE A 122 -8.40 13.71 9.36
CA PHE A 122 -8.48 15.11 9.71
C PHE A 122 -9.53 15.32 10.80
N GLY A 123 -9.40 16.43 11.52
CA GLY A 123 -10.32 16.73 12.59
C GLY A 123 -10.07 18.08 13.26
N SER A 124 -10.95 18.37 14.20
CA SER A 124 -10.90 19.49 15.13
C SER A 124 -11.39 19.00 16.49
N GLU A 125 -11.67 19.90 17.44
CA GLU A 125 -12.30 19.52 18.71
C GLU A 125 -13.70 18.88 18.52
N GLN A 126 -14.37 19.17 17.40
CA GLN A 126 -15.73 18.71 17.13
C GLN A 126 -15.79 17.53 16.14
N TYR A 127 -14.79 17.41 15.26
CA TYR A 127 -14.82 16.47 14.15
C TYR A 127 -13.63 15.53 14.19
N GLN A 128 -13.85 14.26 13.83
CA GLN A 128 -12.79 13.29 13.57
C GLN A 128 -13.19 12.44 12.36
N TYR A 129 -12.36 12.48 11.32
CA TYR A 129 -12.54 11.67 10.12
C TYR A 129 -11.29 10.82 9.84
N TYR A 130 -11.51 9.66 9.25
CA TYR A 130 -10.48 8.74 8.80
C TYR A 130 -10.96 8.01 7.54
N GLU A 131 -10.20 8.14 6.45
CA GLU A 131 -10.34 7.32 5.25
C GLU A 131 -9.05 6.61 4.85
N THR A 132 -9.22 5.53 4.10
CA THR A 132 -8.15 4.87 3.33
C THR A 132 -8.44 5.13 1.85
N ILE A 133 -7.42 5.51 1.08
CA ILE A 133 -7.58 5.93 -0.31
C ILE A 133 -6.97 4.86 -1.23
N CYS A 134 -7.76 4.46 -2.22
CA CYS A 134 -7.38 3.45 -3.20
C CYS A 134 -6.26 3.91 -4.15
N GLY A 135 -5.69 2.95 -4.88
CA GLY A 135 -4.62 3.20 -5.83
C GLY A 135 -4.51 2.07 -6.86
N GLY A 136 -3.37 1.98 -7.51
CA GLY A 136 -3.16 0.98 -8.55
C GLY A 136 -2.86 -0.41 -7.98
N SER A 137 -3.49 -1.45 -8.53
CA SER A 137 -3.09 -2.83 -8.23
C SER A 137 -1.97 -3.33 -9.14
N GLY A 138 -1.19 -4.29 -8.64
CA GLY A 138 -0.10 -4.90 -9.41
C GLY A 138 -0.61 -5.77 -10.56
N ALA A 139 0.12 -5.79 -11.67
CA ALA A 139 -0.15 -6.71 -12.78
C ALA A 139 0.38 -8.12 -12.49
N GLY A 140 -0.26 -9.11 -13.11
CA GLY A 140 0.15 -10.53 -13.04
C GLY A 140 0.54 -11.11 -14.40
N PRO A 141 0.84 -12.42 -14.47
CA PRO A 141 1.29 -13.09 -15.68
C PRO A 141 0.24 -13.18 -16.79
N THR A 142 -1.03 -12.92 -16.46
CA THR A 142 -2.17 -13.06 -17.38
C THR A 142 -3.15 -11.90 -17.32
N PHE A 143 -2.90 -10.88 -16.49
CA PHE A 143 -3.85 -9.80 -16.24
C PHE A 143 -3.18 -8.45 -15.97
N HIS A 144 -3.85 -7.39 -16.43
CA HIS A 144 -3.56 -6.01 -16.07
C HIS A 144 -3.98 -5.73 -14.62
N GLY A 145 -3.27 -4.81 -13.96
CA GLY A 145 -3.75 -4.24 -12.71
C GLY A 145 -5.01 -3.40 -12.94
N ALA A 146 -5.96 -3.47 -12.00
CA ALA A 146 -7.11 -2.59 -11.93
C ALA A 146 -6.72 -1.20 -11.38
N ASP A 147 -7.34 -0.17 -11.96
CA ASP A 147 -7.18 1.24 -11.60
C ASP A 147 -7.96 1.61 -10.34
N ALA A 148 -7.36 2.39 -9.44
CA ALA A 148 -8.02 3.03 -8.29
C ALA A 148 -8.90 2.07 -7.45
N ILE A 149 -8.33 0.92 -7.06
CA ILE A 149 -9.00 -0.05 -6.17
C ILE A 149 -8.29 -0.19 -4.82
N GLN A 150 -9.03 -0.65 -3.81
CA GLN A 150 -8.43 -1.09 -2.56
C GLN A 150 -7.69 -2.42 -2.80
N THR A 151 -6.51 -2.57 -2.21
CA THR A 151 -5.61 -3.70 -2.46
C THR A 151 -5.15 -4.31 -1.15
N HIS A 152 -5.09 -5.64 -1.13
CA HIS A 152 -4.58 -6.46 -0.03
C HIS A 152 -5.23 -6.16 1.32
N MET A 153 -4.55 -5.40 2.17
CA MET A 153 -4.94 -5.15 3.55
C MET A 153 -6.02 -4.07 3.66
N THR A 154 -6.48 -3.52 2.54
CA THR A 154 -7.66 -2.65 2.46
C THR A 154 -8.81 -3.34 1.73
N ASN A 155 -10.00 -3.30 2.34
CA ASN A 155 -11.27 -3.75 1.77
C ASN A 155 -12.42 -2.86 2.25
N SER A 156 -12.17 -1.55 2.29
CA SER A 156 -13.12 -0.52 2.69
C SER A 156 -13.91 -0.04 1.48
N ARG A 157 -15.21 0.19 1.66
CA ARG A 157 -15.99 0.98 0.69
C ARG A 157 -15.66 2.45 0.89
N LEU A 158 -15.58 3.19 -0.20
CA LEU A 158 -15.44 4.64 -0.15
C LEU A 158 -16.72 5.25 0.45
N THR A 159 -16.57 6.31 1.25
CA THR A 159 -17.71 7.13 1.67
C THR A 159 -18.15 8.01 0.51
N ASP A 160 -19.45 8.05 0.22
CA ASP A 160 -19.98 8.93 -0.82
C ASP A 160 -19.60 10.39 -0.54
N PRO A 161 -19.13 11.16 -1.55
CA PRO A 161 -18.74 12.56 -1.37
C PRO A 161 -19.84 13.40 -0.69
N GLU A 162 -21.09 13.21 -1.09
CA GLU A 162 -22.25 13.93 -0.53
C GLU A 162 -22.41 13.66 0.98
N VAL A 163 -22.17 12.42 1.42
CA VAL A 163 -22.24 12.06 2.85
C VAL A 163 -21.06 12.65 3.62
N LEU A 164 -19.87 12.67 3.03
CA LEU A 164 -18.69 13.29 3.62
C LEU A 164 -18.90 14.80 3.81
N GLU A 165 -19.31 15.50 2.76
CA GLU A 165 -19.53 16.96 2.75
C GLU A 165 -20.71 17.38 3.62
N TRP A 166 -21.71 16.52 3.79
CA TRP A 166 -22.82 16.79 4.70
C TRP A 166 -22.41 16.68 6.18
N ARG A 167 -21.53 15.73 6.51
CA ARG A 167 -21.13 15.45 7.90
C ARG A 167 -19.95 16.26 8.38
N PHE A 168 -19.09 16.71 7.47
CA PHE A 168 -17.84 17.38 7.79
C PHE A 168 -17.72 18.66 6.95
N PRO A 169 -17.17 19.76 7.51
CA PRO A 169 -17.00 21.01 6.80
C PRO A 169 -15.80 20.94 5.83
N VAL A 170 -15.94 20.08 4.82
CA VAL A 170 -14.98 19.89 3.73
C VAL A 170 -15.75 19.82 2.40
N LEU A 171 -15.03 20.00 1.30
CA LEU A 171 -15.54 19.81 -0.06
C LEU A 171 -14.61 18.86 -0.80
N VAL A 172 -15.17 17.83 -1.44
CA VAL A 172 -14.42 16.97 -2.36
C VAL A 172 -14.34 17.66 -3.72
N GLU A 173 -13.24 18.36 -3.98
CA GLU A 173 -13.04 19.00 -5.29
C GLU A 173 -12.84 18.00 -6.42
N SER A 174 -12.21 16.86 -6.12
CA SER A 174 -11.93 15.82 -7.11
C SER A 174 -11.66 14.49 -6.44
N PHE A 175 -12.17 13.43 -7.06
CA PHE A 175 -11.65 12.08 -6.88
C PHE A 175 -11.62 11.38 -8.24
N ALA A 176 -10.43 11.18 -8.79
CA ALA A 176 -10.27 10.72 -10.16
C ALA A 176 -9.10 9.74 -10.31
N ILE A 177 -9.14 8.91 -11.36
CA ILE A 177 -8.02 8.03 -11.72
C ILE A 177 -6.84 8.88 -12.21
N LEU A 178 -5.65 8.62 -11.66
CA LEU A 178 -4.40 9.25 -12.06
C LEU A 178 -3.78 8.49 -13.24
N ARG A 179 -4.30 8.73 -14.45
CA ARG A 179 -3.90 8.01 -15.66
C ARG A 179 -2.40 8.15 -15.95
N GLY A 180 -1.80 7.04 -16.40
CA GLY A 180 -0.38 6.97 -16.73
C GLY A 180 0.53 6.73 -15.53
N SER A 181 -0.02 6.49 -14.33
CA SER A 181 0.76 6.19 -13.14
C SER A 181 1.06 4.69 -12.97
N GLY A 182 0.35 3.82 -13.69
CA GLY A 182 0.59 2.38 -13.70
C GLY A 182 1.91 2.01 -14.39
N GLY A 183 2.60 1.01 -13.83
CA GLY A 183 3.86 0.51 -14.37
C GLY A 183 3.66 -0.19 -15.72
N GLN A 184 4.53 0.10 -16.68
CA GLN A 184 4.47 -0.49 -18.02
C GLN A 184 4.94 -1.94 -18.02
N GLY A 185 4.39 -2.76 -18.91
CA GLY A 185 4.82 -4.14 -19.14
C GLY A 185 3.97 -4.78 -20.23
N ARG A 186 4.15 -6.08 -20.47
CA ARG A 186 3.17 -6.86 -21.27
C ARG A 186 1.78 -6.71 -20.66
N TYR A 187 1.70 -6.78 -19.34
CA TYR A 187 0.53 -6.37 -18.58
C TYR A 187 0.86 -5.13 -17.76
N GLN A 188 0.13 -4.06 -18.04
CA GLN A 188 0.22 -2.79 -17.31
C GLN A 188 -0.30 -2.92 -15.88
N GLY A 189 0.39 -2.32 -14.92
CA GLY A 189 -0.11 -2.12 -13.57
C GLY A 189 -1.24 -1.09 -13.55
N GLY A 190 -2.08 -1.15 -12.53
CA GLY A 190 -3.20 -0.25 -12.36
C GLY A 190 -2.75 1.19 -12.08
N ASN A 191 -3.53 2.15 -12.52
CA ASN A 191 -3.36 3.56 -12.20
C ASN A 191 -3.81 3.86 -10.77
N GLY A 192 -3.13 4.81 -10.14
CA GLY A 192 -3.49 5.36 -8.84
C GLY A 192 -4.70 6.29 -8.95
N ALA A 193 -4.92 7.07 -7.90
CA ALA A 193 -5.98 8.04 -7.81
C ALA A 193 -5.45 9.41 -7.36
N ILE A 194 -6.18 10.46 -7.68
CA ILE A 194 -5.99 11.80 -7.12
C ILE A 194 -7.22 12.19 -6.32
N ARG A 195 -7.02 12.47 -5.04
CA ARG A 195 -8.02 12.92 -4.07
C ARG A 195 -7.70 14.35 -3.65
N ARG A 196 -8.65 15.27 -3.85
CA ARG A 196 -8.54 16.70 -3.46
C ARG A 196 -9.66 17.02 -2.49
N ILE A 197 -9.30 17.48 -1.29
CA ILE A 197 -10.25 17.85 -0.24
C ILE A 197 -9.95 19.27 0.21
N GLN A 198 -10.89 20.18 -0.05
CA GLN A 198 -10.84 21.56 0.42
C GLN A 198 -11.48 21.66 1.81
N PHE A 199 -10.81 22.35 2.73
CA PHE A 199 -11.28 22.56 4.09
C PHE A 199 -12.14 23.82 4.17
N ARG A 200 -13.29 23.73 4.85
CA ARG A 200 -14.21 24.86 5.06
C ARG A 200 -14.18 25.40 6.49
N GLU A 201 -13.47 24.72 7.38
CA GLU A 201 -13.15 25.14 8.74
C GLU A 201 -11.69 24.83 9.05
N ALA A 202 -11.12 25.52 10.05
CA ALA A 202 -9.77 25.25 10.50
C ALA A 202 -9.69 23.87 11.17
N MET A 203 -8.73 23.06 10.76
CA MET A 203 -8.57 21.66 11.20
C MET A 203 -7.10 21.26 11.22
N THR A 204 -6.82 20.11 11.82
CA THR A 204 -5.55 19.40 11.64
C THR A 204 -5.79 18.22 10.70
N ALA A 205 -4.98 18.12 9.66
CA ALA A 205 -4.96 16.98 8.75
C ALA A 205 -3.66 16.19 8.94
N ALA A 206 -3.74 14.86 8.88
CA ALA A 206 -2.59 13.98 8.93
C ALA A 206 -2.69 12.90 7.85
N ILE A 207 -1.52 12.51 7.35
CA ILE A 207 -1.37 11.45 6.37
C ILE A 207 -0.33 10.46 6.87
N LEU A 208 -0.67 9.18 6.83
CA LEU A 208 0.28 8.07 6.99
C LEU A 208 0.19 7.21 5.73
N SER A 209 1.29 7.19 4.98
CA SER A 209 1.31 6.59 3.66
C SER A 209 2.72 6.12 3.28
N GLY A 210 2.86 5.33 2.22
CA GLY A 210 4.14 4.80 1.71
C GLY A 210 4.32 5.06 0.21
N HIS A 211 5.42 4.61 -0.39
CA HIS A 211 5.72 4.81 -1.82
C HIS A 211 5.72 6.28 -2.29
N ARG A 212 6.24 7.18 -1.46
CA ARG A 212 6.59 8.57 -1.83
C ARG A 212 8.06 8.69 -2.23
N VAL A 213 8.87 7.66 -1.95
CA VAL A 213 10.30 7.61 -2.31
C VAL A 213 10.60 6.37 -3.15
N VAL A 214 10.26 5.19 -2.64
CA VAL A 214 10.50 3.92 -3.33
C VAL A 214 9.28 3.57 -4.18
N PRO A 215 9.40 3.39 -5.51
CA PRO A 215 8.25 3.06 -6.34
C PRO A 215 7.80 1.60 -6.15
N PRO A 216 6.50 1.30 -6.31
CA PRO A 216 6.01 -0.07 -6.38
C PRO A 216 6.70 -0.84 -7.51
N PHE A 217 7.34 -1.96 -7.18
CA PHE A 217 8.18 -2.68 -8.13
C PHE A 217 7.35 -3.39 -9.21
N GLY A 218 7.87 -3.44 -10.44
CA GLY A 218 7.38 -4.32 -11.49
C GLY A 218 8.00 -5.71 -11.41
N LEU A 219 7.44 -6.67 -12.14
CA LEU A 219 7.86 -8.07 -12.07
C LEU A 219 8.11 -8.67 -13.46
N ALA A 220 9.01 -9.66 -13.55
CA ALA A 220 9.34 -10.37 -14.78
C ALA A 220 9.70 -9.45 -15.97
N GLY A 221 10.38 -8.31 -15.71
CA GLY A 221 10.75 -7.32 -16.72
C GLY A 221 9.78 -6.13 -16.85
N GLY A 222 8.64 -6.18 -16.16
CA GLY A 222 7.74 -5.04 -16.03
C GLY A 222 8.38 -3.87 -15.27
N LYS A 223 7.96 -2.66 -15.62
CA LYS A 223 8.42 -1.40 -15.03
C LYS A 223 7.67 -1.10 -13.72
N PRO A 224 8.33 -0.39 -12.80
CA PRO A 224 7.67 0.05 -11.56
C PRO A 224 6.51 1.02 -11.83
N GLY A 225 5.55 1.04 -10.91
CA GLY A 225 4.50 2.06 -10.87
C GLY A 225 5.05 3.41 -10.41
N ALA A 226 4.32 4.49 -10.68
CA ALA A 226 4.68 5.82 -10.21
C ALA A 226 4.49 5.93 -8.68
N ILE A 227 5.37 6.71 -8.05
CA ILE A 227 5.26 7.08 -6.63
C ILE A 227 4.03 7.98 -6.38
N GLY A 228 3.52 7.92 -5.15
CA GLY A 228 2.52 8.87 -4.66
C GLY A 228 3.12 10.23 -4.33
N GLN A 229 2.25 11.22 -4.10
CA GLN A 229 2.64 12.57 -3.70
C GLN A 229 1.57 13.16 -2.78
N ASN A 230 2.01 13.80 -1.70
CA ASN A 230 1.15 14.54 -0.80
C ASN A 230 1.53 16.03 -0.86
N ARG A 231 0.54 16.92 -0.85
CA ARG A 231 0.78 18.36 -0.74
C ARG A 231 -0.44 19.09 -0.21
N VAL A 232 -0.22 20.30 0.28
CA VAL A 232 -1.28 21.28 0.55
C VAL A 232 -1.16 22.41 -0.45
N GLU A 233 -2.27 22.73 -1.10
CA GLU A 233 -2.46 23.97 -1.85
C GLU A 233 -3.10 24.97 -0.89
N ARG A 234 -2.38 26.01 -0.51
CA ARG A 234 -2.83 27.01 0.47
C ARG A 234 -3.78 28.00 -0.19
N TRP A 235 -4.70 28.56 0.60
CA TRP A 235 -5.68 29.55 0.14
C TRP A 235 -5.03 30.82 -0.44
N ASP A 236 -3.80 31.14 0.00
CA ASP A 236 -3.01 32.26 -0.50
C ASP A 236 -2.27 31.97 -1.83
N GLY A 237 -2.44 30.76 -2.37
CA GLY A 237 -1.84 30.28 -3.60
C GLY A 237 -0.47 29.61 -3.43
N SER A 238 0.10 29.60 -2.22
CA SER A 238 1.34 28.87 -1.95
C SER A 238 1.11 27.36 -1.91
N MET A 239 2.19 26.59 -2.05
CA MET A 239 2.13 25.13 -2.08
C MET A 239 3.17 24.53 -1.13
N GLU A 240 2.73 23.57 -0.31
CA GLU A 240 3.57 22.85 0.63
C GLU A 240 3.62 21.37 0.24
N ILE A 241 4.81 20.87 -0.13
CA ILE A 241 5.01 19.46 -0.44
C ILE A 241 5.21 18.69 0.87
N LEU A 242 4.45 17.62 1.04
CA LEU A 242 4.47 16.80 2.25
C LEU A 242 5.16 15.45 1.97
N GLY A 243 5.78 14.89 3.01
CA GLY A 243 6.35 13.55 2.98
C GLY A 243 5.30 12.44 3.00
N SER A 244 5.78 11.20 3.14
CA SER A 244 4.96 9.99 3.33
C SER A 244 4.14 10.05 4.63
N ARG A 245 4.67 10.76 5.64
CA ARG A 245 4.04 11.09 6.91
C ARG A 245 4.06 12.60 7.10
N ALA A 246 2.90 13.17 7.41
CA ALA A 246 2.82 14.58 7.76
C ALA A 246 1.60 14.83 8.64
N GLU A 247 1.72 15.85 9.49
CA GLU A 247 0.63 16.49 10.19
C GLU A 247 0.72 17.97 9.86
N VAL A 248 -0.41 18.58 9.50
CA VAL A 248 -0.46 19.96 9.01
C VAL A 248 -1.76 20.63 9.44
N SER A 249 -1.65 21.88 9.89
CA SER A 249 -2.83 22.72 10.11
C SER A 249 -3.40 23.16 8.78
N MET A 250 -4.72 23.03 8.63
CA MET A 250 -5.49 23.41 7.45
C MET A 250 -6.35 24.62 7.80
N ASN A 251 -6.28 25.65 6.97
CA ASN A 251 -7.16 26.82 7.07
C ASN A 251 -8.36 26.68 6.12
N VAL A 252 -9.35 27.54 6.32
CA VAL A 252 -10.48 27.67 5.39
C VAL A 252 -9.95 28.00 3.98
N GLY A 253 -10.34 27.20 3.00
CA GLY A 253 -9.92 27.33 1.60
C GLY A 253 -8.65 26.55 1.25
N ASP A 254 -7.90 26.02 2.22
CA ASP A 254 -6.76 25.14 1.93
C ASP A 254 -7.25 23.81 1.33
N VAL A 255 -6.52 23.27 0.37
CA VAL A 255 -6.81 21.99 -0.29
C VAL A 255 -5.71 20.98 0.01
N PHE A 256 -6.06 19.90 0.71
CA PHE A 256 -5.18 18.75 0.85
C PHE A 256 -5.30 17.89 -0.39
N VAL A 257 -4.17 17.59 -1.05
CA VAL A 257 -4.16 16.79 -2.26
C VAL A 257 -3.24 15.58 -2.12
N ILE A 258 -3.84 14.41 -2.36
CA ILE A 258 -3.18 13.11 -2.31
C ILE A 258 -3.22 12.52 -3.71
N LYS A 259 -2.04 12.21 -4.25
CA LYS A 259 -1.85 11.34 -5.40
C LYS A 259 -1.40 9.99 -4.87
N THR A 260 -2.17 8.94 -5.08
CA THR A 260 -1.80 7.60 -4.65
C THR A 260 -0.90 6.91 -5.67
N PRO A 261 -0.07 5.95 -5.25
CA PRO A 261 0.83 5.24 -6.15
C PRO A 261 0.06 4.40 -7.19
N GLY A 262 0.70 4.18 -8.34
CA GLY A 262 0.26 3.15 -9.29
C GLY A 262 0.78 1.75 -8.90
N GLY A 263 0.26 0.70 -9.54
CA GLY A 263 0.79 -0.65 -9.41
C GLY A 263 1.94 -0.92 -10.38
N GLY A 264 2.80 -1.87 -10.08
CA GLY A 264 3.87 -2.33 -10.97
C GLY A 264 3.34 -3.11 -12.18
N GLY A 265 4.04 -3.01 -13.31
CA GLY A 265 3.77 -3.78 -14.51
C GLY A 265 4.37 -5.19 -14.45
N PHE A 266 3.91 -6.07 -15.35
CA PHE A 266 4.38 -7.44 -15.49
C PHE A 266 4.85 -7.74 -16.91
N GLY A 267 6.02 -8.38 -17.05
CA GLY A 267 6.55 -8.80 -18.34
C GLY A 267 7.19 -7.66 -19.13
N ASN A 268 8.15 -7.97 -19.99
CA ASN A 268 8.69 -6.99 -20.95
C ASN A 268 7.59 -6.54 -21.92
N SER A 269 7.46 -5.23 -22.12
CA SER A 269 6.71 -4.72 -23.27
C SER A 269 7.54 -5.00 -24.52
N GLU A 270 7.10 -5.93 -25.38
CA GLU A 270 7.67 -5.96 -26.73
C GLU A 270 7.36 -4.62 -27.41
N PRO A 271 8.33 -4.00 -28.11
CA PRO A 271 8.00 -2.88 -28.98
C PRO A 271 6.99 -3.40 -30.00
N SER A 272 5.81 -2.78 -30.06
CA SER A 272 4.91 -2.98 -31.18
C SER A 272 5.67 -2.58 -32.45
N LEU A 273 6.19 -3.56 -33.17
CA LEU A 273 6.61 -3.40 -34.56
C LEU A 273 5.34 -3.08 -35.34
N ILE A 274 5.03 -1.79 -35.44
CA ILE A 274 4.15 -1.27 -36.48
C ILE A 274 4.87 -1.60 -37.79
N THR A 275 4.52 -2.73 -38.37
CA THR A 275 4.84 -3.07 -39.75
C THR A 275 3.85 -2.30 -40.61
N GLY A 276 4.32 -1.16 -41.12
CA GLY A 276 3.69 -0.45 -42.24
C GLY A 276 4.19 -0.99 -43.57
#